data_AF-A0A8H4QE74-F1
#
_entry.id   AF-A0A8H4QE74-F1
#
_cell.length_a   1.000
_cell.length_b   1.000
_cell.length_c   1.000
_cell.angle_alpha   90.00
_cell.angle_beta   90.00
_cell.angle_gamma   90.00
#
_symmetry.space_group_name_H-M   'P 1'
#
loop_
_entity.id
_entity.type
_entity.pdbx_description
1 polymer ?
#
loop_
_entity_poly.entity_id
_entity_poly.type
_entity_poly.pdbx_seq_one_letter_code
_entity_poly.pdbx_strand_id
1 'polypeptide(L)' 'MGEERLHLFGGDKPWRSSDWEASDDRVRNGKSHSTLTTTPPFETALFTGHLDTRTLGAAGFASQRTSRASPPST' A
#
# COMPACT_ATOMS: atom_id res chain seq x y z
N MET A 1 -11.61 -23.40 -21.32
CA MET A 1 -10.62 -22.32 -21.23
C MET A 1 -10.77 -21.75 -19.83
N GLY A 2 -9.75 -21.87 -18.97
CA GLY A 2 -9.82 -21.37 -17.60
C GLY A 2 -9.67 -19.86 -17.58
N GLU A 3 -10.44 -19.18 -16.74
CA GLU A 3 -10.34 -17.72 -16.59
C GLU A 3 -8.97 -17.34 -16.02
N GLU A 4 -8.27 -16.44 -16.71
CA GLU A 4 -7.02 -15.86 -16.25
C GLU A 4 -7.33 -14.85 -15.13
N ARG A 5 -7.08 -15.25 -13.88
CA ARG A 5 -7.23 -14.36 -12.73
C ARG A 5 -6.05 -13.38 -12.71
N LEU A 6 -6.30 -12.17 -13.18
CA LEU A 6 -5.35 -11.07 -13.10
C LEU A 6 -5.41 -10.41 -11.73
N HIS A 7 -4.24 -10.05 -11.19
CA HIS A 7 -4.15 -9.29 -9.97
C HIS A 7 -4.43 -7.81 -10.24
N LEU A 8 -5.15 -7.16 -9.31
CA LEU A 8 -5.67 -5.79 -9.44
C LEU A 8 -4.59 -4.72 -9.76
N PHE A 9 -3.32 -4.96 -9.39
CA PHE A 9 -2.24 -3.97 -9.49
C PHE A 9 -1.23 -4.17 -10.63
N GLY A 10 -1.59 -4.94 -11.66
CA GLY A 10 -0.87 -4.85 -12.94
C GLY A 10 -0.51 -6.17 -13.60
N GLY A 11 -1.45 -7.12 -13.63
CA GLY A 11 -1.31 -8.35 -14.42
C GLY A 11 -0.99 -9.55 -13.55
N ASP A 12 0.10 -10.24 -13.87
CA ASP A 12 0.33 -11.62 -13.42
C ASP A 12 1.04 -11.71 -12.07
N LYS A 13 1.33 -10.55 -11.43
CA LYS A 13 2.09 -10.48 -10.18
C LYS A 13 1.16 -10.34 -8.97
N PRO A 14 1.29 -11.21 -7.95
CA PRO A 14 0.50 -11.12 -6.74
C PRO A 14 0.95 -9.95 -5.86
N TRP A 15 0.11 -9.58 -4.89
CA TRP A 15 0.40 -8.49 -3.96
C TRP A 15 1.52 -8.86 -2.99
N ARG A 16 2.61 -8.10 -2.96
CA ARG A 16 3.66 -8.25 -1.93
C ARG A 16 3.76 -6.99 -1.10
N SER A 17 3.64 -7.10 0.21
CA SER A 17 3.79 -5.96 1.14
C SER A 17 5.12 -5.20 0.96
N SER A 18 6.19 -5.86 0.52
CA SER A 18 7.48 -5.22 0.21
C SER A 18 7.42 -4.20 -0.93
N ASP A 19 6.42 -4.31 -1.80
CA ASP A 19 6.25 -3.45 -2.96
C ASP A 19 5.46 -2.18 -2.61
N TRP A 20 5.14 -1.98 -1.33
CA TRP A 20 4.34 -0.86 -0.83
C TRP A 20 5.10 -0.06 0.22
N GLU A 21 4.95 1.25 0.14
CA GLU A 21 5.51 2.20 1.08
C GLU A 21 4.40 3.13 1.58
N ALA A 22 4.41 3.38 2.89
CA ALA A 22 3.49 4.33 3.51
C ALA A 22 3.82 5.77 3.07
N SER A 23 2.79 6.49 2.63
CA SER A 23 2.82 7.91 2.27
C SER A 23 1.82 8.62 3.18
N ASP A 24 2.24 8.90 4.41
CA ASP A 24 1.40 9.49 5.46
C ASP A 24 1.88 10.90 5.85
N ASP A 25 1.05 11.63 6.59
CA ASP A 25 1.32 13.00 7.04
C ASP A 25 2.40 13.16 8.12
N ARG A 26 3.06 12.07 8.55
CA ARG A 26 4.11 12.06 9.59
C ARG A 26 5.26 13.01 9.27
N VAL A 27 5.55 13.25 8.00
CA VAL A 27 6.58 14.20 7.52
C VAL A 27 6.24 15.67 7.81
N ARG A 28 4.99 15.97 8.19
CA ARG A 28 4.52 17.31 8.58
C ARG A 28 4.16 17.40 10.07
N ASN A 29 4.66 16.48 10.90
CA ASN A 29 4.23 16.29 12.29
C ASN A 29 2.77 15.85 12.45
N GLY A 30 2.17 15.26 11.40
CA GLY A 30 0.90 14.58 11.50
C GLY A 30 1.01 13.26 12.28
N LYS A 31 -0.12 12.75 12.75
CA LYS A 31 -0.23 11.51 13.54
C LYS A 31 -0.92 10.40 12.76
N SER A 32 -1.18 10.60 11.48
CA SER A 32 -1.76 9.58 10.65
C SER A 32 -0.70 8.55 10.30
N HIS A 33 -1.09 7.29 10.30
CA HIS A 33 -0.23 6.20 9.88
C HIS A 33 -1.04 5.14 9.16
N SER A 34 -0.48 4.55 8.11
CA SER A 34 -1.03 3.39 7.45
C SER A 34 -0.01 2.27 7.33
N THR A 35 -0.53 1.06 7.18
CA THR A 35 0.20 -0.17 6.91
C THR A 35 -0.57 -0.97 5.87
N LEU A 36 0.15 -1.61 4.96
CA LEU A 36 -0.42 -2.59 4.03
C LEU A 36 0.25 -3.93 4.23
N THR A 37 -0.54 -4.95 4.53
CA THR A 37 -0.07 -6.32 4.69
C THR A 37 -0.72 -7.25 3.68
N THR A 38 0.02 -8.26 3.27
CA THR A 38 -0.43 -9.27 2.30
C THR A 38 -0.16 -10.63 2.91
N THR A 39 -1.14 -11.52 2.91
CA THR A 39 -0.97 -12.89 3.42
C THR A 39 -0.96 -13.88 2.26
N PRO A 40 -0.16 -14.96 2.31
CA PRO A 40 -0.25 -16.05 1.33
C PRO A 40 -1.71 -16.50 1.16
N PRO A 41 -2.19 -16.74 -0.08
CA PRO A 41 -1.43 -16.82 -1.34
C PRO A 41 -1.21 -15.47 -2.06
N PHE A 42 -1.28 -14.32 -1.35
CA PHE A 42 -0.99 -12.98 -1.89
C PHE A 42 -2.03 -12.45 -2.89
N GLU A 43 -3.25 -12.98 -2.83
CA GLU A 43 -4.40 -12.53 -3.62
C GLU A 43 -5.10 -11.30 -3.03
N THR A 44 -4.98 -11.13 -1.71
CA THR A 44 -5.63 -10.06 -0.95
C THR A 44 -4.60 -9.23 -0.21
N ALA A 45 -4.85 -7.92 -0.14
CA ALA A 45 -4.12 -7.00 0.73
C ALA A 45 -5.06 -6.42 1.79
N LEU A 46 -4.56 -6.31 3.01
CA LEU A 46 -5.22 -5.64 4.11
C LEU A 46 -4.55 -4.28 4.35
N PHE A 47 -5.33 -3.22 4.16
CA PHE A 47 -4.95 -1.85 4.50
C PHE A 47 -5.49 -1.49 5.90
N THR A 48 -4.62 -1.09 6.82
CA THR A 48 -4.98 -0.66 8.18
C THR A 48 -4.21 0.60 8.57
N GLY A 49 -4.69 1.31 9.59
CA GLY A 49 -4.01 2.50 10.07
C GLY A 49 -4.83 3.35 11.04
N HIS A 50 -4.26 4.48 11.41
CA HIS A 50 -4.91 5.55 12.15
C HIS A 50 -4.92 6.81 11.28
N LEU A 51 -6.08 7.42 11.11
CA LEU A 51 -6.23 8.70 10.45
C LEU A 51 -6.53 9.76 11.51
N ASP A 52 -5.62 10.73 11.68
CA ASP A 52 -5.85 11.86 12.57
C ASP A 52 -6.41 13.05 11.77
N THR A 53 -7.69 13.35 11.98
CA THR A 53 -8.39 14.46 11.32
C THR A 53 -8.37 15.76 12.12
N ARG A 54 -7.49 15.90 13.11
CA ARG A 54 -7.40 17.08 13.98
C ARG A 54 -6.03 17.72 13.92
N THR A 55 -4.99 16.90 14.00
CA THR A 55 -3.61 17.36 13.83
C THR A 55 -3.45 17.83 12.38
N LEU A 56 -3.01 19.08 12.16
CA LEU A 56 -2.94 19.76 10.84
C LEU A 56 -4.23 20.39 10.28
N GLY A 57 -5.11 20.93 11.14
CA GLY A 57 -6.25 21.73 10.66
C GLY A 57 -7.25 20.92 9.83
N ALA A 58 -7.43 19.64 10.22
CA ALA A 58 -8.28 18.65 9.57
C ALA A 58 -7.82 18.07 8.22
N ALA A 59 -6.55 18.27 7.84
CA ALA A 59 -5.97 17.77 6.60
C ALA A 59 -5.04 16.55 6.77
N GLY A 60 -5.33 15.64 7.72
CA GLY A 60 -4.54 14.42 7.88
C GLY A 60 -4.72 13.45 6.71
N PHE A 61 -3.67 12.69 6.39
CA PHE A 61 -3.73 11.65 5.35
C PHE A 61 -2.93 10.41 5.72
N ALA A 62 -3.51 9.25 5.42
CA ALA A 62 -2.91 7.93 5.57
C ALA A 62 -3.06 7.18 4.24
N SER A 63 -1.96 6.88 3.54
CA SER A 63 -2.00 6.28 2.20
C SER A 63 -0.81 5.38 1.92
N GLN A 64 -0.91 4.53 0.89
CA GLN A 64 0.15 3.61 0.47
C GLN A 64 0.43 3.83 -1.01
N ARG A 65 1.70 3.76 -1.41
CA ARG A 65 2.13 3.85 -2.81
C ARG A 65 2.97 2.64 -3.17
N THR A 66 2.96 2.26 -4.45
CA THR A 66 3.87 1.22 -4.95
C THR A 66 5.30 1.77 -4.97
N SER A 67 6.24 1.08 -4.32
CA SER A 67 7.66 1.33 -4.48
C SER A 67 8.09 0.69 -5.81
N ARG A 68 8.82 1.43 -6.66
CA ARG A 68 9.29 0.85 -7.93
C ARG A 68 10.27 -0.28 -7.61
N ALA A 69 9.85 -1.54 -7.79
CA ALA A 69 10.75 -2.67 -7.72
C ALA A 69 11.94 -2.44 -8.68
N SER A 70 13.14 -2.76 -8.21
CA SER A 70 14.38 -2.73 -8.97
C SER A 70 14.19 -3.27 -10.38
N PRO A 71 14.88 -2.73 -11.41
CA PRO A 71 14.76 -3.25 -12.77
C PRO A 71 15.02 -4.75 -12.78
N PRO A 72 14.38 -5.52 -13.68
CA PRO A 72 14.62 -6.96 -13.78
C PRO A 72 16.11 -7.21 -13.98
N SER A 73 16.69 -8.10 -13.17
CA SER A 73 18.03 -8.63 -13.41
C SER A 73 18.07 -9.23 -14.81
N THR A 74 18.99 -8.74 -15.65
CA THR A 74 19.22 -9.17 -17.03
C THR A 74 19.78 -10.58 -17.10
#